data_AF-A0A0C3NTP5-F1
#
_entry.id   AF-A0A0C3NTP5-F1
#
_cell.length_a   1.000
_cell.length_b   1.000
_cell.length_c   1.000
_cell.angle_alpha   90.00
_cell.angle_beta   90.00
_cell.angle_gamma   90.00
#
_symmetry.space_group_name_H-M   'P 1'
#
loop_
_entity.id
_entity.type
_entity.pdbx_description
1 polymer ?
#
loop_
_entity_poly.entity_id
_entity_poly.type
_entity_poly.pdbx_seq_one_letter_code
_entity_poly.pdbx_strand_id
1 'polypeptide(L)' 'SITGLSIRHIGEHFQHSNNTISQYFCKFIFIFSSSLFYNVYVHMPAVDEVQSGIREDPRFWLFFQDVIGALDGSHIH' A
#
# COMPACT_ATOMS: atom_id res chain seq x y z
N SER A 1 12.65 7.68 -5.82
CA SER A 1 11.34 7.19 -5.33
C SER A 1 10.29 8.25 -5.59
N ILE A 2 9.14 7.91 -6.18
CA ILE A 2 8.03 8.86 -6.48
C ILE A 2 7.04 8.97 -5.31
N THR A 3 7.15 8.11 -4.30
CA THR A 3 6.27 8.12 -3.13
C THR A 3 6.59 9.28 -2.18
N GLY A 4 5.56 9.97 -1.69
CA GLY A 4 5.70 11.10 -0.74
C GLY A 4 5.82 12.49 -1.37
N LEU A 5 5.68 12.61 -2.70
CA LEU A 5 5.69 13.91 -3.38
C LEU A 5 4.36 14.66 -3.22
N SER A 6 4.45 15.99 -3.14
CA SER A 6 3.26 16.84 -3.18
C SER A 6 2.54 16.72 -4.53
N ILE A 7 1.24 17.00 -4.56
CA ILE A 7 0.45 17.03 -5.80
C ILE A 7 1.07 17.97 -6.84
N ARG A 8 1.73 19.05 -6.42
CA ARG A 8 2.43 19.99 -7.31
C ARG A 8 3.59 19.31 -8.05
N HIS A 9 4.46 18.62 -7.32
CA HIS A 9 5.59 17.90 -7.94
C HIS A 9 5.11 16.77 -8.85
N ILE A 10 4.02 16.09 -8.48
CA ILE A 10 3.42 15.07 -9.34
C ILE A 10 2.82 15.70 -10.60
N GLY A 11 2.12 16.83 -10.48
CA GLY A 11 1.60 17.58 -11.63
C GLY A 11 2.72 18.02 -12.59
N GLU A 12 3.82 18.53 -12.06
CA GLU A 12 5.02 18.88 -12.83
C GLU A 12 5.64 17.66 -13.53
N HIS A 13 5.78 16.54 -12.82
CA HIS A 13 6.35 15.31 -13.38
C HIS A 13 5.51 14.75 -14.54
N PHE A 14 4.18 14.70 -14.37
CA PHE A 14 3.27 14.18 -15.38
C PHE A 14 2.79 15.22 -16.39
N GLN A 15 3.29 16.46 -16.30
CA GLN A 15 2.90 17.59 -17.15
C GLN A 15 1.38 17.77 -17.21
N HIS A 16 0.75 17.69 -16.04
CA HIS A 16 -0.69 17.71 -15.93
C HIS A 16 -1.16 18.55 -14.74
N SER A 17 -2.40 19.05 -14.84
CA SER A 17 -2.92 19.92 -13.79
C SER A 17 -3.06 19.18 -12.46
N ASN A 18 -2.79 19.89 -11.36
CA ASN A 18 -3.00 19.36 -10.00
C ASN A 18 -4.42 18.81 -9.80
N ASN A 19 -5.41 19.46 -10.42
CA ASN A 19 -6.80 19.01 -10.37
C ASN A 19 -6.95 17.63 -11.02
N THR A 20 -6.38 17.42 -12.21
CA THR A 20 -6.51 16.12 -12.86
C THR A 20 -5.74 15.03 -12.12
N ILE A 21 -4.55 15.34 -11.59
CA ILE A 21 -3.81 14.41 -10.72
C ILE A 21 -4.70 13.97 -9.55
N SER A 22 -5.30 14.94 -8.84
CA SER A 22 -6.22 14.66 -7.74
C SER A 22 -7.41 13.79 -8.18
N GLN A 23 -8.02 14.08 -9.32
CA GLN A 23 -9.13 13.27 -9.85
C GLN A 23 -8.74 11.81 -10.09
N TYR A 24 -7.56 11.54 -10.65
CA TYR A 24 -7.10 10.17 -10.84
C TYR A 24 -6.81 9.47 -9.52
N PHE A 25 -6.17 10.15 -8.56
CA PHE A 25 -5.98 9.60 -7.22
C PHE A 25 -7.31 9.22 -6.56
N CYS A 26 -8.31 10.10 -6.61
CA CYS A 26 -9.64 9.80 -6.08
C CYS A 26 -10.30 8.60 -6.78
N LYS A 27 -10.16 8.48 -8.11
CA LYS A 27 -10.67 7.31 -8.87
C LYS A 27 -10.02 6.01 -8.41
N PHE A 28 -8.69 6.00 -8.23
CA PHE A 28 -7.98 4.81 -7.76
C PHE A 28 -8.38 4.44 -6.34
N ILE A 29 -8.50 5.41 -5.44
CA ILE A 29 -9.01 5.16 -4.07
C ILE A 29 -10.39 4.50 -4.14
N PHE A 30 -11.32 5.05 -4.93
CA PHE A 30 -12.65 4.48 -5.07
C PHE A 30 -12.62 3.04 -5.60
N ILE A 31 -11.79 2.76 -6.61
CA ILE A 31 -11.63 1.42 -7.17
C ILE A 31 -11.08 0.45 -6.12
N PHE A 32 -9.99 0.82 -5.44
CA PHE A 32 -9.33 -0.06 -4.46
C PHE A 32 -10.15 -0.26 -3.18
N SER A 33 -10.98 0.71 -2.81
CA SER A 33 -11.93 0.59 -1.71
C SER A 33 -13.25 -0.05 -2.12
N SER A 34 -13.47 -0.33 -3.40
CA SER A 34 -14.69 -0.99 -3.84
C SER A 34 -14.75 -2.43 -3.32
N SER A 35 -15.94 -2.88 -2.91
CA SER A 35 -16.15 -4.25 -2.42
C SER A 35 -15.65 -5.31 -3.41
N LEU A 36 -15.84 -5.09 -4.72
CA LEU A 36 -15.40 -6.01 -5.77
C LEU A 36 -13.88 -6.17 -5.81
N PHE A 37 -13.13 -5.09 -5.59
CA PHE A 37 -11.67 -5.15 -5.57
C PHE A 37 -11.15 -5.60 -4.20
N TYR A 38 -11.60 -4.92 -3.14
CA TYR A 38 -11.09 -5.09 -1.79
C TYR A 38 -11.27 -6.52 -1.31
N ASN A 39 -12.46 -7.09 -1.46
CA ASN A 39 -12.73 -8.45 -0.97
C ASN A 39 -11.99 -9.54 -1.75
N VAL A 40 -11.58 -9.26 -2.99
CA VAL A 40 -10.85 -10.23 -3.83
C VAL A 40 -9.35 -10.19 -3.51
N TYR A 41 -8.78 -9.01 -3.30
CA TYR A 41 -7.33 -8.83 -3.27
C TYR A 41 -6.75 -8.45 -1.90
N VAL A 42 -7.56 -7.96 -0.97
CA VAL A 42 -7.10 -7.53 0.36
C VAL A 42 -7.57 -8.53 1.41
N HIS A 43 -6.65 -9.41 1.81
CA HIS A 43 -6.86 -10.39 2.87
C HIS A 43 -5.62 -10.47 3.76
N MET A 44 -5.82 -10.97 4.98
CA MET A 44 -4.71 -11.25 5.89
C MET A 44 -3.84 -12.36 5.26
N PRO A 45 -2.54 -12.13 5.05
CA PRO A 45 -1.66 -13.19 4.57
C PRO A 45 -1.48 -14.25 5.66
N ALA A 46 -1.40 -15.52 5.26
CA ALA A 46 -0.90 -16.55 6.16
C ALA A 46 0.61 -16.34 6.44
N VAL A 47 1.11 -16.86 7.57
CA VAL A 47 2.51 -16.66 8.00
C VAL A 47 3.51 -17.18 6.94
N ASP A 48 3.14 -18.21 6.21
CA ASP A 48 3.91 -18.83 5.13
C ASP A 48 3.71 -18.17 3.76
N GLU A 49 2.73 -17.27 3.61
CA GLU A 49 2.41 -16.56 2.35
C GLU A 49 3.16 -15.23 2.19
N VAL A 50 4.00 -14.84 3.15
CA VAL A 50 4.82 -13.62 3.01
C VAL A 50 5.75 -13.78 1.80
N GLN A 51 5.61 -12.88 0.82
CA GLN A 51 6.41 -12.91 -0.40
C GLN A 51 7.91 -12.94 -0.09
N SER A 52 8.65 -13.80 -0.80
CA SER A 52 10.09 -13.99 -0.59
C SER A 52 10.88 -12.68 -0.67
N GLY A 53 10.49 -11.76 -1.57
CA GLY A 53 11.13 -10.44 -1.67
C GLY A 53 11.01 -9.56 -0.41
N ILE A 54 10.00 -9.78 0.44
CA ILE A 54 9.86 -9.10 1.73
C ILE A 54 10.63 -9.87 2.81
N ARG A 55 10.52 -11.21 2.79
CA ARG A 55 11.11 -12.08 3.81
C ARG A 55 12.63 -12.20 3.73
N GLU A 56 13.17 -12.24 2.52
CA GLU A 56 14.60 -12.46 2.26
C GLU A 56 15.39 -11.15 2.22
N ASP A 57 14.73 -10.01 2.03
CA ASP A 57 15.38 -8.70 2.02
C ASP A 57 15.45 -8.12 3.44
N PRO A 58 16.65 -7.98 4.04
CA PRO A 58 16.80 -7.45 5.40
C PRO A 58 16.25 -6.03 5.58
N ARG A 59 16.18 -5.25 4.49
CA ARG A 59 15.62 -3.89 4.52
C ARG A 59 14.12 -3.89 4.79
N PHE A 60 13.42 -4.97 4.44
CA PHE A 60 11.99 -5.12 4.67
C PHE A 60 11.72 -6.00 5.87
N TRP A 61 12.40 -7.15 6.00
CA TRP A 61 12.09 -8.13 7.04
C TRP A 61 12.21 -7.56 8.46
N LEU A 62 13.18 -6.67 8.71
CA LEU A 62 13.32 -5.99 10.01
C LEU A 62 12.04 -5.29 10.48
N PHE A 63 11.24 -4.75 9.55
CA PHE A 63 10.01 -4.02 9.84
C PHE A 63 8.77 -4.91 9.77
N PHE A 64 8.80 -5.98 8.98
CA PHE A 64 7.62 -6.79 8.68
C PHE A 64 7.58 -8.15 9.38
N GLN A 65 8.64 -8.58 10.06
CA GLN A 65 8.70 -9.90 10.72
C GLN A 65 7.55 -10.17 11.70
N ASP A 66 7.06 -9.13 12.39
CA ASP A 66 5.98 -9.21 13.38
C ASP A 66 4.67 -8.56 12.89
N VAL A 67 4.56 -8.23 11.59
CA VAL A 67 3.43 -7.45 11.08
C VAL A 67 2.10 -8.17 11.23
N ILE A 68 2.09 -9.50 11.10
CA ILE A 68 0.86 -10.30 11.23
C ILE A 68 0.30 -10.18 12.64
N GLY A 69 1.16 -10.31 13.65
CA GLY A 69 0.74 -10.19 15.04
C GLY A 69 0.27 -8.77 15.41
N ALA A 70 0.81 -7.75 14.72
CA ALA A 70 0.36 -6.38 14.87
C ALA A 70 -1.02 -6.15 14.21
N LEU A 71 -1.32 -6.85 13.12
CA LEU A 71 -2.59 -6.77 12.39
C LEU A 71 -3.71 -7.56 13.09
N ASP A 72 -3.41 -8.73 13.65
CA ASP A 72 -4.40 -9.60 14.31
C ASP A 72 -4.57 -9.29 15.82
N GLY A 73 -3.69 -8.46 16.38
CA GLY A 73 -3.74 -8.04 17.77
C GLY A 73 -3.15 -9.04 18.76
N SER A 74 -2.52 -10.12 18.31
CA SER A 74 -1.86 -11.11 19.19
C SER A 74 -0.70 -10.55 20.01
N HIS A 75 -0.17 -9.37 19.66
CA HIS A 75 0.87 -8.68 20.44
C HIS A 75 0.31 -7.75 21.54
N ILE A 76 -1.01 -7.56 21.63
CA ILE A 76 -1.63 -6.73 22.67
C ILE A 76 -2.06 -7.63 23.83
N HIS A 77 -1.28 -7.62 24.92
CA HIS A 77 -1.57 -8.30 26.19
C HIS A 77 -2.15 -7.34 27.23
#